data_AF-A0A661FKI7-F1
#
_entry.id   AF-A0A661FKI7-F1
#
_cell.length_a   1.000
_cell.length_b   1.000
_cell.length_c   1.000
_cell.angle_alpha   90.00
_cell.angle_beta   90.00
_cell.angle_gamma   90.00
#
_symmetry.space_group_name_H-M   'P 1'
#
loop_
_entity.id
_entity.type
_entity.pdbx_description
1 polymer ?
#
loop_
_entity_poly.entity_id
_entity_poly.type
_entity_poly.pdbx_seq_one_letter_code
_entity_poly.pdbx_strand_id
1 'polypeptide(L)'
;IVRMNDSIDLGVIGLGAARMSGSGIGIGLQAKGTALIHRRELAPLANLDLYSVAPTVTPRLYRLMGINAGRYAKGMTPEPVRNPYSDEAIEARYHTKVVSLVAIERKCCTDDAPELLEIVR
;
A
#
# COMPACT_ATOMS: atom_id res chain seq x y z
N ILE A 1 -3.47 6.88 11.70
CA ILE A 1 -3.60 6.02 10.49
C ILE A 1 -5.04 6.17 10.02
N VAL A 2 -5.33 6.09 8.72
CA VAL A 2 -6.72 6.11 8.24
C VAL A 2 -7.03 4.74 7.62
N ARG A 3 -8.18 4.17 7.96
CA ARG A 3 -8.76 2.99 7.29
C ARG A 3 -9.64 3.48 6.15
N MET A 4 -9.43 2.93 4.95
CA MET A 4 -10.36 3.09 3.84
C MET A 4 -11.39 1.98 3.91
N ASN A 5 -12.67 2.32 3.84
CA ASN A 5 -13.76 1.36 4.02
C ASN A 5 -14.45 1.01 2.68
N ASP A 6 -14.44 1.93 1.73
CA ASP A 6 -15.20 1.89 0.47
C ASP A 6 -14.51 1.17 -0.69
N SER A 7 -13.24 0.81 -0.54
CA SER A 7 -12.49 0.14 -1.61
C SER A 7 -11.38 -0.76 -1.07
N ILE A 8 -11.18 -1.89 -1.77
CA ILE A 8 -10.00 -2.74 -1.61
C ILE A 8 -8.91 -2.47 -2.67
N ASP A 9 -9.16 -1.59 -3.64
CA ASP A 9 -8.19 -1.29 -4.69
C ASP A 9 -7.03 -0.47 -4.12
N LEU A 10 -5.82 -1.02 -4.21
CA LEU A 10 -4.64 -0.43 -3.59
C LEU A 10 -4.28 0.95 -4.17
N GLY A 11 -4.53 1.19 -5.46
CA GLY A 11 -4.30 2.49 -6.11
C GLY A 11 -5.27 3.54 -5.56
N VAL A 12 -6.55 3.19 -5.48
CA VAL A 12 -7.58 4.05 -4.87
C VAL A 12 -7.26 4.35 -3.41
N ILE A 13 -6.89 3.33 -2.62
CA ILE A 13 -6.49 3.49 -1.22
C ILE A 13 -5.29 4.44 -1.10
N GLY A 14 -4.24 4.22 -1.89
CA GLY A 14 -3.03 5.05 -1.86
C GLY A 14 -3.29 6.50 -2.28
N LEU A 15 -4.07 6.72 -3.34
CA LEU A 15 -4.45 8.05 -3.81
C LEU A 15 -5.33 8.78 -2.79
N GLY A 16 -6.31 8.09 -2.20
CA GLY A 16 -7.15 8.62 -1.12
C GLY A 16 -6.29 9.08 0.07
N ALA A 17 -5.34 8.24 0.50
CA ALA A 17 -4.42 8.59 1.58
C ALA A 17 -3.55 9.81 1.23
N ALA A 18 -3.05 9.87 -0.01
CA ALA A 18 -2.25 11.00 -0.48
C ALA A 18 -3.06 12.31 -0.54
N ARG A 19 -4.35 12.25 -0.92
CA ARG A 19 -5.25 13.41 -0.96
C ARG A 19 -5.58 13.97 0.42
N MET A 20 -5.70 13.10 1.43
CA MET A 20 -5.92 13.50 2.82
C MET A 20 -4.63 13.94 3.54
N SER A 21 -3.46 13.56 3.04
CA SER A 21 -2.17 13.87 3.63
C SER A 21 -1.76 15.33 3.36
N GLY A 22 -1.34 16.05 4.39
CA GLY A 22 -0.86 17.43 4.26
C GLY A 22 0.37 17.59 3.34
N SER A 23 1.20 16.55 3.20
CA SER A 23 2.34 16.54 2.28
C SER A 23 1.98 16.13 0.85
N GLY A 24 0.75 15.68 0.61
CA GLY A 24 0.35 15.08 -0.66
C GLY A 24 0.94 13.68 -0.91
N ILE A 25 1.61 13.07 0.06
CA ILE A 25 2.17 11.70 -0.03
C ILE A 25 1.37 10.77 0.88
N GLY A 26 0.97 9.62 0.33
CA GLY A 26 0.23 8.57 1.05
C GLY A 26 0.85 7.21 0.85
N ILE A 27 0.68 6.32 1.84
CA ILE A 27 1.01 4.90 1.70
C ILE A 27 -0.31 4.13 1.68
N GLY A 28 -0.52 3.33 0.63
CA GLY A 28 -1.58 2.33 0.58
C GLY A 28 -1.05 0.99 1.09
N LEU A 29 -1.86 0.26 1.86
CA LEU A 29 -1.55 -1.07 2.36
C LEU A 29 -2.83 -1.92 2.37
N GLN A 30 -2.78 -3.08 1.73
CA GLN A 30 -3.82 -4.10 1.84
C GLN A 30 -3.51 -5.08 2.96
N ALA A 31 -4.54 -5.72 3.53
CA ALA A 31 -4.40 -6.73 4.58
C ALA A 31 -3.50 -7.90 4.16
N LYS A 32 -3.55 -8.29 2.88
CA LYS A 32 -2.67 -9.34 2.33
C LYS A 32 -1.20 -8.93 2.17
N GLY A 33 -0.84 -7.66 2.42
CA GLY A 33 0.53 -7.16 2.48
C GLY A 33 1.03 -6.37 1.26
N THR A 34 0.29 -6.35 0.15
CA THR A 34 0.68 -5.50 -1.00
C THR A 34 0.54 -4.03 -0.60
N ALA A 35 1.54 -3.22 -0.97
CA ALA A 35 1.62 -1.83 -0.55
C ALA A 35 2.22 -0.95 -1.64
N LEU A 36 1.94 0.35 -1.59
CA LEU A 36 2.52 1.34 -2.50
C LEU A 36 2.66 2.72 -1.84
N ILE A 37 3.52 3.55 -2.40
CA ILE A 37 3.59 4.99 -2.11
C ILE A 37 2.91 5.74 -3.26
N HIS A 38 1.94 6.60 -2.93
CA HIS A 38 1.23 7.44 -3.89
C HIS A 38 1.52 8.93 -3.65
N ARG A 39 1.27 9.73 -4.68
CA ARG A 39 1.26 11.19 -4.63
C ARG A 39 -0.08 11.73 -5.14
N ARG A 40 -0.62 12.79 -4.51
CA ARG A 40 -1.96 13.34 -4.77
C ARG A 40 -2.18 13.74 -6.23
N GLU A 41 -1.13 14.19 -6.91
CA GLU A 41 -1.18 14.70 -8.29
C GLU A 41 -1.05 13.60 -9.35
N LEU A 42 -0.79 12.34 -8.95
CA LEU A 42 -0.66 11.21 -9.88
C LEU A 42 -2.02 10.64 -10.27
N ALA A 43 -2.09 10.02 -11.45
CA ALA A 43 -3.24 9.24 -11.88
C ALA A 43 -3.49 8.03 -10.95
N PRO A 44 -4.73 7.52 -10.83
CA PRO A 44 -5.08 6.49 -9.85
C PRO A 44 -4.29 5.17 -9.91
N LEU A 45 -3.80 4.78 -11.10
CA LEU A 45 -3.00 3.56 -11.28
C LEU A 45 -1.48 3.83 -11.31
N ALA A 46 -1.07 5.09 -11.19
CA ALA A 46 0.34 5.46 -11.05
C ALA A 46 0.76 5.40 -9.57
N ASN A 47 2.06 5.32 -9.33
CA ASN A 47 2.63 5.29 -7.98
C ASN A 47 4.08 5.74 -8.02
N LEU A 48 4.64 6.10 -6.86
CA LEU A 48 6.06 6.41 -6.71
C LEU A 48 6.87 5.12 -6.51
N ASP A 49 6.39 4.25 -5.61
CA ASP A 49 6.96 2.93 -5.33
C ASP A 49 5.82 1.90 -5.22
N LEU A 50 6.01 0.67 -5.73
CA LEU A 50 5.05 -0.42 -5.66
C LEU A 50 5.68 -1.73 -5.18
N TYR A 51 5.13 -2.27 -4.10
CA TYR A 51 5.57 -3.51 -3.46
C TYR A 51 4.53 -4.59 -3.82
N SER A 52 4.58 -5.05 -5.07
CA SER A 52 3.51 -5.83 -5.72
C SER A 52 3.46 -7.28 -5.23
N VAL A 53 4.58 -7.84 -4.80
CA VAL A 53 4.72 -9.24 -4.43
C VAL A 53 4.72 -9.40 -2.91
N ALA A 54 3.54 -9.34 -2.30
CA ALA A 54 3.40 -9.34 -0.83
C ALA A 54 4.18 -10.45 -0.09
N PRO A 55 4.23 -11.71 -0.58
CA PRO A 55 4.99 -12.77 0.10
C PRO A 55 6.50 -12.51 0.22
N THR A 56 7.08 -11.62 -0.60
CA THR A 56 8.51 -11.27 -0.53
C THR A 56 8.78 -9.99 0.27
N VAL A 57 7.72 -9.31 0.74
CA VAL A 57 7.86 -8.07 1.51
C VAL A 57 8.21 -8.40 2.97
N THR A 58 9.33 -7.87 3.45
CA THR A 58 9.82 -8.09 4.81
C THR A 58 9.56 -6.88 5.71
N PRO A 59 9.63 -7.01 7.05
CA PRO A 59 9.55 -5.86 7.97
C PRO A 59 10.57 -4.76 7.66
N ARG A 60 11.77 -5.12 7.19
CA ARG A 60 12.79 -4.17 6.75
C ARG A 60 12.34 -3.36 5.53
N LEU A 61 11.67 -4.01 4.58
CA LEU A 61 11.13 -3.37 3.39
C LEU A 61 9.99 -2.41 3.75
N TYR A 62 9.08 -2.78 4.66
CA TYR A 62 8.07 -1.84 5.17
C TYR A 62 8.69 -0.63 5.88
N ARG A 63 9.74 -0.85 6.69
CA ARG A 63 10.47 0.26 7.32
C ARG A 63 11.09 1.19 6.28
N LEU A 64 11.69 0.64 5.24
CA LEU A 64 12.29 1.41 4.15
C LEU A 64 11.24 2.18 3.34
N MET A 65 10.07 1.57 3.08
CA MET A 65 8.92 2.25 2.47
C MET A 65 8.53 3.50 3.28
N GLY A 66 8.39 3.38 4.60
CA GLY A 66 8.07 4.51 5.47
C GLY A 66 9.13 5.62 5.42
N ILE A 67 10.42 5.25 5.37
CA ILE A 67 11.52 6.20 5.21
C ILE A 67 11.43 6.93 3.86
N ASN A 68 11.21 6.21 2.77
CA ASN A 68 11.10 6.80 1.43
C ASN A 68 9.86 7.69 1.30
N ALA A 69 8.71 7.28 1.84
CA ALA A 69 7.53 8.14 1.91
C ALA A 69 7.81 9.45 2.66
N GLY A 70 8.54 9.39 3.78
CA GLY A 70 8.98 10.58 4.50
C GLY A 70 9.95 11.46 3.72
N ARG A 71 10.83 10.87 2.89
CA ARG A 71 11.72 11.60 1.98
C ARG A 71 10.95 12.28 0.84
N TYR A 72 10.01 11.58 0.22
CA TYR A 72 9.12 12.17 -0.78
C TYR A 72 8.29 13.32 -0.20
N ALA A 73 7.79 13.18 1.03
CA ALA A 73 7.04 14.23 1.73
C ALA A 73 7.88 15.49 1.98
N LYS A 74 9.21 15.36 2.00
CA LYS A 74 10.18 16.46 2.10
C LYS A 74 10.68 16.98 0.75
N GLY A 75 10.07 16.53 -0.36
CA GLY A 75 10.48 16.93 -1.71
C GLY A 75 11.80 16.31 -2.18
N MET A 76 12.31 15.28 -1.49
CA MET A 76 13.53 14.59 -1.88
C MET A 76 13.27 13.55 -2.97
N THR A 77 14.34 13.11 -3.64
CA THR A 77 14.33 12.02 -4.62
C THR A 77 15.01 10.78 -4.04
N PRO A 78 14.35 10.00 -3.17
CA PRO A 78 14.91 8.76 -2.66
C PRO A 78 15.11 7.74 -3.79
N GLU A 79 16.06 6.83 -3.59
CA GLU A 79 16.18 5.67 -4.46
C GLU A 79 14.98 4.73 -4.26
N PRO A 80 14.26 4.37 -5.35
CA PRO A 80 13.17 3.41 -5.29
C PRO A 80 13.66 2.05 -4.81
N VAL A 81 12.85 1.39 -3.98
CA VAL A 81 13.16 0.04 -3.53
C VAL A 81 12.83 -0.94 -4.64
N ARG A 82 13.82 -1.74 -5.05
CA ARG A 82 13.59 -2.83 -6.00
C ARG A 82 12.76 -3.91 -5.34
N ASN A 83 11.72 -4.38 -6.03
CA ASN A 83 11.00 -5.57 -5.58
C ASN A 83 11.97 -6.75 -5.48
N PRO A 84 11.94 -7.51 -4.38
CA PRO A 84 12.77 -8.70 -4.25
C PRO A 84 12.49 -9.67 -5.40
N TYR A 85 13.56 -10.17 -6.00
CA TYR A 85 13.49 -11.23 -6.99
C TYR A 85 13.46 -12.59 -6.29
N SER A 86 12.79 -13.57 -6.90
CA SER A 86 12.74 -14.96 -6.43
C SER A 86 12.70 -15.88 -7.64
N ASP A 87 13.42 -17.00 -7.56
CA ASP A 87 13.34 -18.09 -8.52
C ASP A 87 12.11 -18.99 -8.30
N GLU A 88 11.32 -18.73 -7.25
CA GLU A 88 10.09 -19.48 -6.99
C GLU A 88 8.98 -19.13 -7.99
N ALA A 89 8.13 -20.11 -8.30
CA ALA A 89 6.87 -19.88 -8.99
C ALA A 89 5.85 -19.22 -8.04
N ILE A 90 6.09 -17.95 -7.69
CA ILE A 90 5.34 -17.18 -6.69
C ILE A 90 3.83 -17.21 -6.95
N GLU A 91 3.40 -17.02 -8.20
CA GLU A 91 1.99 -17.04 -8.53
C GLU A 91 1.37 -18.41 -8.21
N ALA A 92 1.94 -19.50 -8.76
CA ALA A 92 1.43 -20.85 -8.49
C ALA A 92 1.38 -21.18 -6.99
N ARG A 93 2.37 -20.72 -6.22
CA ARG A 93 2.47 -21.01 -4.78
C ARG A 93 1.46 -20.23 -3.93
N TYR A 94 1.13 -18.99 -4.32
CA TYR A 94 0.40 -18.07 -3.45
C TYR A 94 -0.95 -17.60 -4.00
N HIS A 95 -1.28 -17.84 -5.28
CA HIS A 95 -2.46 -17.28 -5.92
C HIS A 95 -3.76 -17.63 -5.19
N THR A 96 -3.99 -18.90 -4.88
CA THR A 96 -5.20 -19.35 -4.17
C THR A 96 -5.35 -18.68 -2.79
N LYS A 97 -4.25 -18.52 -2.05
CA LYS A 97 -4.23 -17.83 -0.77
C LYS A 97 -4.55 -16.34 -0.94
N VAL A 98 -3.95 -15.68 -1.94
CA VAL A 98 -4.20 -14.27 -2.26
C VAL A 98 -5.67 -14.04 -2.61
N VAL A 99 -6.27 -14.87 -3.46
CA VAL A 99 -7.70 -14.79 -3.82
C VAL A 99 -8.58 -14.93 -2.57
N SER A 100 -8.26 -15.88 -1.69
CA SER A 100 -9.02 -16.07 -0.45
C SER A 100 -8.93 -14.85 0.49
N LEU A 101 -7.75 -14.27 0.65
CA LEU A 101 -7.55 -13.07 1.45
C LEU A 101 -8.29 -11.85 0.86
N VAL A 102 -8.25 -11.69 -0.46
CA VAL A 102 -9.02 -10.64 -1.16
C VAL A 102 -10.53 -10.81 -0.97
N ALA A 103 -11.02 -12.06 -1.02
CA ALA A 103 -12.43 -12.35 -0.79
C ALA A 103 -12.87 -12.03 0.66
N ILE A 104 -11.98 -12.24 1.63
CA ILE A 104 -12.22 -11.85 3.03
C ILE A 104 -12.21 -10.33 3.16
N GLU A 105 -11.18 -9.65 2.64
CA GLU A 105 -11.03 -8.19 2.71
C GLU A 105 -12.22 -7.47 2.06
N ARG A 106 -12.73 -7.98 0.93
CA ARG A 106 -13.92 -7.44 0.26
C ARG A 106 -15.19 -7.50 1.12
N LYS A 107 -15.33 -8.52 1.99
CA LYS A 107 -16.47 -8.61 2.90
C LYS A 107 -16.41 -7.58 4.04
N CYS A 108 -15.25 -6.98 4.27
CA CYS A 108 -15.07 -5.92 5.24
C CYS A 108 -15.33 -4.52 4.66
N CYS A 109 -15.53 -4.39 3.34
CA CYS A 109 -15.86 -3.10 2.74
C CYS A 109 -17.28 -2.66 3.08
N THR A 110 -17.42 -1.36 3.36
CA THR A 110 -18.67 -0.67 3.60
C THR A 110 -18.65 0.66 2.83
N ASP A 111 -19.80 1.30 2.65
CA ASP A 111 -19.85 2.63 2.01
C ASP A 111 -19.49 3.79 2.97
N ASP A 112 -18.93 3.46 4.13
CA ASP A 112 -18.58 4.44 5.14
C ASP A 112 -17.39 5.31 4.70
N ALA A 113 -17.37 6.55 5.16
CA ALA A 113 -16.22 7.42 4.96
C ALA A 113 -14.94 6.84 5.61
N PRO A 114 -13.74 7.25 5.15
CA PRO A 114 -12.49 6.83 5.78
C PRO A 114 -12.45 7.12 7.28
N GLU A 115 -11.99 6.15 8.07
CA GLU A 115 -12.00 6.19 9.53
C GLU A 115 -10.59 6.47 10.09
N LEU A 116 -10.46 7.44 10.99
CA LEU A 116 -9.20 7.66 11.72
C LEU A 116 -9.02 6.59 12.81
N LEU A 117 -7.92 5.86 12.72
CA LEU A 117 -7.54 4.84 13.70
C LEU A 117 -6.48 5.36 14.68
N GLU A 118 -6.72 5.12 15.97
CA GLU A 118 -5.70 5.21 17.03
C GLU A 118 -4.82 3.95 17.04
N ILE A 119 -3.51 4.15 17.16
CA ILE A 119 -2.55 3.05 17.30
C ILE A 119 -2.26 2.86 18.77
N VAL A 120 -2.70 1.73 19.33
CA VAL A 120 -2.27 1.29 20.65
C VAL A 120 -0.86 0.70 20.52
N ARG A 121 0.08 1.21 21.31
CA ARG A 121 1.49 0.75 21.33
C ARG A 121 1.72 -0.21 22.47
#